data_AF-A0AAN4Q3Z7-F1
#
_entry.id   AF-A0AAN4Q3Z7-F1
#
_cell.length_a   1.000
_cell.length_b   1.000
_cell.length_c   1.000
_cell.angle_alpha   90.00
_cell.angle_beta   90.00
_cell.angle_gamma   90.00
#
_symmetry.space_group_name_H-M   'P 1'
#
loop_
_entity.id
_entity.type
_entity.pdbx_description
1 polymer ?
#
loop_
_entity_poly.entity_id
_entity_poly.type
_entity_poly.pdbx_seq_one_letter_code
_entity_poly.pdbx_strand_id
1 'polypeptide(L)'
;MVADIQQRTAQVVEQIRELSTDLDTGVEQVELTGQHLGNIARLAVEVESQVSEIAQGARSNQDQLASLFEAVEHMRSDLAVSDEQTRQLARAAVQMEGQAETISQRLAQVGLDDYHQRIYDLAREGAQRIAEKFEADIEQGRVSLDDLFDRNYKPVPNTSPTRFTTRFDRYTDQTLPGLQEPLLSGHEGLVFAIACTQQGYVPTHNNAFNQPLTGDATVDNARNRSKRKFDDRTGIRCGSHQLPVLLQTYTRDTGELMHDLSVPIMLKGRHWGGLRLGYKPQG
;
A
#
# COMPACT_ATOMS: atom_id res chain seq x y z
N MET A 1 -33.69 101.71 -55.35
CA MET A 1 -34.51 101.49 -54.14
C MET A 1 -35.33 100.20 -54.24
N VAL A 2 -36.14 99.99 -55.28
CA VAL A 2 -36.95 98.75 -55.46
C VAL A 2 -36.09 97.48 -55.68
N ALA A 3 -35.02 97.56 -56.48
CA ALA A 3 -34.13 96.41 -56.73
C ALA A 3 -33.37 95.94 -55.47
N ASP A 4 -32.95 96.86 -54.60
CA ASP A 4 -32.27 96.56 -53.33
C ASP A 4 -33.23 95.91 -52.32
N ILE A 5 -34.51 96.33 -52.31
CA ILE A 5 -35.57 95.68 -51.53
C ILE A 5 -35.80 94.25 -52.04
N GLN A 6 -35.92 94.04 -53.35
CA GLN A 6 -36.11 92.71 -53.93
C GLN A 6 -34.93 91.76 -53.66
N GLN A 7 -33.70 92.27 -53.71
CA GLN A 7 -32.49 91.49 -53.40
C GLN A 7 -32.44 91.10 -51.92
N ARG A 8 -32.77 92.02 -51.00
CA ARG A 8 -32.86 91.73 -49.56
C ARG A 8 -33.99 90.76 -49.24
N THR A 9 -35.15 90.88 -49.89
CA THR A 9 -36.25 89.91 -49.73
C THR A 9 -35.86 88.52 -50.23
N ALA A 10 -35.14 88.41 -51.35
CA ALA A 10 -34.62 87.14 -51.84
C ALA A 10 -33.62 86.49 -50.87
N GLN A 11 -32.72 87.28 -50.27
CA GLN A 11 -31.79 86.80 -49.22
C GLN A 11 -32.53 86.30 -47.97
N VAL A 12 -33.56 87.01 -47.53
CA VAL A 12 -34.37 86.59 -46.37
C VAL A 12 -35.11 85.29 -46.66
N VAL A 13 -35.66 85.13 -47.87
CA VAL A 13 -36.32 83.88 -48.28
C VAL A 13 -35.33 82.71 -48.33
N GLU A 14 -34.10 82.93 -48.80
CA GLU A 14 -33.06 81.90 -48.80
C GLU A 14 -32.61 81.53 -47.39
N GLN A 15 -32.41 82.52 -46.51
CA GLN A 15 -32.11 82.28 -45.10
C GLN A 15 -33.23 81.51 -44.38
N ILE A 16 -34.50 81.79 -44.69
CA ILE A 16 -35.64 81.04 -44.13
C ILE A 16 -35.63 79.59 -44.64
N ARG A 17 -35.25 79.33 -45.90
CA ARG A 17 -35.13 77.96 -46.43
C ARG A 17 -33.99 77.18 -45.81
N GLU A 18 -32.82 77.80 -45.66
CA GLU A 18 -31.68 77.21 -44.94
C GLU A 18 -32.07 76.89 -43.50
N LEU A 19 -32.66 77.86 -42.78
CA LEU A 19 -33.12 77.67 -41.41
C LEU A 19 -34.18 76.57 -41.30
N SER A 20 -35.10 76.46 -42.27
CA SER A 20 -36.11 75.39 -42.28
C SER A 20 -35.48 74.01 -42.50
N THR A 21 -34.45 73.93 -43.35
CA THR A 21 -33.71 72.67 -43.60
C THR A 21 -32.89 72.25 -42.38
N ASP A 22 -32.25 73.22 -41.72
CA ASP A 22 -31.55 73.00 -40.46
C ASP A 22 -32.51 72.60 -39.33
N LEU A 23 -33.72 73.18 -39.31
CA LEU A 23 -34.78 72.81 -38.37
C LEU A 23 -35.24 71.38 -38.60
N ASP A 24 -35.49 70.97 -39.85
CA ASP A 24 -35.89 69.60 -40.20
C ASP A 24 -34.81 68.59 -39.80
N THR A 25 -33.54 68.92 -40.08
CA THR A 25 -32.38 68.10 -39.65
C THR A 25 -32.27 68.03 -38.12
N GLY A 26 -32.52 69.14 -37.44
CA GLY A 26 -32.54 69.21 -35.97
C GLY A 26 -33.66 68.37 -35.35
N VAL A 27 -34.85 68.36 -35.97
CA VAL A 27 -35.97 67.51 -35.55
C VAL A 27 -35.62 66.03 -35.72
N GLU A 28 -35.03 65.64 -36.86
CA GLU A 28 -34.59 64.27 -37.10
C GLU A 28 -33.54 63.81 -36.07
N GLN A 29 -32.58 64.66 -35.72
CA GLN A 29 -31.58 64.37 -34.68
C GLN A 29 -32.20 64.23 -33.29
N VAL A 30 -33.21 65.03 -32.96
CA VAL A 30 -33.95 64.91 -31.69
C VAL A 30 -34.75 63.61 -31.64
N GLU A 31 -35.38 63.20 -32.75
CA GLU A 31 -36.07 61.91 -32.84
C GLU A 31 -35.11 60.73 -32.68
N LEU A 32 -33.97 60.74 -33.37
CA LEU A 32 -32.91 59.73 -33.23
C LEU A 32 -32.38 59.67 -31.79
N THR A 33 -32.15 60.83 -31.17
CA THR A 33 -31.72 60.91 -29.76
C THR A 33 -32.78 60.33 -28.82
N GLY A 34 -34.07 60.61 -29.08
CA GLY A 34 -35.19 60.02 -28.34
C GLY A 34 -35.23 58.50 -28.43
N GLN A 35 -34.97 57.94 -29.62
CA GLN A 35 -34.87 56.49 -29.82
C GLN A 35 -33.67 55.89 -29.06
N HIS A 36 -32.51 56.53 -29.09
CA HIS A 36 -31.33 56.09 -28.34
C HIS A 36 -31.57 56.11 -26.83
N LEU A 37 -32.19 57.16 -26.29
CA LEU A 37 -32.56 57.23 -24.87
C LEU A 37 -33.57 56.14 -24.48
N GLY A 38 -34.52 55.83 -25.36
CA GLY A 38 -35.44 54.70 -25.17
C GLY A 38 -34.75 53.34 -25.13
N ASN A 39 -33.71 53.15 -25.96
CA ASN A 39 -32.89 51.94 -25.95
C ASN A 39 -32.02 51.84 -24.68
N ILE A 40 -31.41 52.96 -24.25
CA ILE A 40 -30.63 53.02 -23.00
C ILE A 40 -31.51 52.69 -21.80
N ALA A 41 -32.72 53.25 -21.73
CA ALA A 41 -33.66 52.96 -20.65
C ALA A 41 -34.03 51.47 -20.60
N ARG A 42 -34.22 50.83 -21.75
CA ARG A 42 -34.50 49.38 -21.83
C ARG A 42 -33.31 48.54 -21.37
N LEU A 43 -32.11 48.87 -21.83
CA LEU A 43 -30.88 48.19 -21.40
C LEU A 43 -30.63 48.36 -19.91
N ALA A 44 -30.94 49.52 -19.33
CA ALA A 44 -30.81 49.75 -17.89
C ALA A 44 -31.71 48.81 -17.07
N VAL A 45 -32.96 48.59 -17.52
CA VAL A 45 -33.88 47.62 -16.89
C VAL A 45 -33.36 46.18 -17.03
N GLU A 46 -32.79 45.83 -18.19
CA GLU A 46 -32.22 44.50 -18.41
C GLU A 46 -30.99 44.24 -17.52
N VAL A 47 -30.10 45.23 -17.38
CA VAL A 47 -28.96 45.18 -16.46
C VAL A 47 -29.42 45.06 -15.01
N GLU A 48 -30.46 45.79 -14.60
CA GLU A 48 -31.02 45.67 -13.25
C GLU A 48 -31.53 44.23 -12.98
N SER A 49 -32.23 43.64 -13.94
CA SER A 49 -32.67 42.24 -13.85
C SER A 49 -31.50 41.27 -13.72
N GLN A 50 -30.47 41.40 -14.56
CA GLN A 50 -29.27 40.54 -14.51
C GLN A 50 -28.51 40.69 -13.19
N VAL A 51 -28.38 41.91 -12.66
CA VAL A 51 -27.75 42.15 -11.35
C VAL A 51 -28.55 41.48 -10.24
N SER A 52 -29.87 41.50 -10.31
CA SER A 52 -30.73 40.81 -9.34
C SER A 52 -30.55 39.28 -9.40
N GLU A 53 -30.46 38.70 -10.61
CA GLU A 53 -30.19 37.27 -10.79
C GLU A 53 -28.80 36.87 -10.25
N ILE A 54 -27.77 37.68 -10.54
CA ILE A 54 -26.42 37.45 -10.00
C ILE A 54 -26.42 37.53 -8.48
N ALA A 55 -27.12 38.50 -7.89
CA ALA A 55 -27.23 38.63 -6.44
C ALA A 55 -27.94 37.42 -5.81
N GLN A 56 -28.98 36.89 -6.45
CA GLN A 56 -29.67 35.68 -6.01
C GLN A 56 -28.77 34.44 -6.15
N GLY A 57 -28.07 34.29 -7.27
CA GLY A 57 -27.11 33.21 -7.50
C GLY A 57 -25.96 33.24 -6.49
N ALA A 58 -25.44 34.41 -6.15
CA ALA A 58 -24.40 34.59 -5.14
C ALA A 58 -24.86 34.15 -3.74
N ARG A 59 -26.11 34.46 -3.35
CA ARG A 59 -26.70 33.99 -2.09
C ARG A 59 -26.84 32.47 -2.08
N SER A 60 -27.37 31.89 -3.16
CA SER A 60 -27.49 30.43 -3.29
C SER A 60 -26.12 29.73 -3.21
N ASN A 61 -25.08 30.30 -3.81
CA ASN A 61 -23.71 29.79 -3.72
C ASN A 61 -23.18 29.87 -2.29
N GLN A 62 -23.47 30.95 -1.57
CA GLN A 62 -23.06 31.10 -0.17
C GLN A 62 -23.70 30.02 0.71
N ASP A 63 -24.99 29.73 0.52
CA ASP A 63 -25.69 28.66 1.26
C ASP A 63 -25.12 27.28 0.93
N GLN A 64 -24.84 27.01 -0.35
CA GLN A 64 -24.20 25.76 -0.78
C GLN A 64 -22.80 25.59 -0.19
N LEU A 65 -21.99 26.65 -0.19
CA LEU A 65 -20.65 26.63 0.41
C LEU A 65 -20.73 26.37 1.92
N ALA A 66 -21.69 26.97 2.63
CA ALA A 66 -21.90 26.72 4.04
C ALA A 66 -22.22 25.24 4.32
N SER A 67 -23.12 24.64 3.53
CA SER A 67 -23.44 23.21 3.63
C SER A 67 -22.23 22.32 3.31
N LEU A 68 -21.41 22.69 2.32
CA LEU A 68 -20.19 21.96 2.01
C LEU A 68 -19.17 22.02 3.15
N PHE A 69 -19.02 23.16 3.82
CA PHE A 69 -18.13 23.26 4.99
C PHE A 69 -18.61 22.38 6.14
N GLU A 70 -19.92 22.34 6.41
CA GLU A 70 -20.50 21.45 7.42
C GLU A 70 -20.25 19.98 7.07
N ALA A 71 -20.45 19.58 5.82
CA ALA A 71 -20.17 18.23 5.35
C ALA A 71 -18.67 17.85 5.48
N VAL A 72 -17.76 18.78 5.20
CA VAL A 72 -16.31 18.56 5.35
C VAL A 72 -15.92 18.40 6.82
N GLU A 73 -16.50 19.18 7.73
CA GLU A 73 -16.26 19.02 9.17
C GLU A 73 -16.79 17.68 9.69
N HIS A 74 -17.96 17.24 9.23
CA HIS A 74 -18.47 15.90 9.54
C HIS A 74 -17.54 14.80 9.02
N MET A 75 -17.09 14.86 7.77
CA MET A 75 -16.13 13.90 7.23
C MET A 75 -14.82 13.88 8.02
N ARG A 76 -14.31 15.04 8.45
CA ARG A 76 -13.10 15.13 9.27
C ARG A 76 -13.29 14.42 10.62
N SER A 77 -14.45 14.60 11.25
CA SER A 77 -14.81 13.91 12.48
C SER A 77 -14.90 12.40 12.27
N ASP A 78 -15.59 11.94 11.23
CA ASP A 78 -15.75 10.52 10.92
C ASP A 78 -14.40 9.84 10.62
N LEU A 79 -13.51 10.53 9.89
CA LEU A 79 -12.15 10.06 9.65
C LEU A 79 -11.34 9.92 10.95
N ALA A 80 -11.48 10.85 11.89
CA ALA A 80 -10.80 10.75 13.19
C ALA A 80 -11.30 9.56 14.02
N VAL A 81 -12.61 9.30 14.00
CA VAL A 81 -13.21 8.12 14.66
C VAL A 81 -12.73 6.83 13.97
N SER A 82 -12.70 6.80 12.64
CA SER A 82 -12.24 5.64 11.86
C SER A 82 -10.75 5.33 12.09
N ASP A 83 -9.89 6.35 12.21
CA ASP A 83 -8.48 6.19 12.55
C ASP A 83 -8.30 5.54 13.93
N GLU A 84 -9.07 5.99 14.93
CA GLU A 84 -9.04 5.40 16.27
C GLU A 84 -9.55 3.95 16.27
N GLN A 85 -10.65 3.65 15.57
CA GLN A 85 -11.14 2.28 15.41
C GLN A 85 -10.11 1.37 14.73
N THR A 86 -9.44 1.88 13.70
CA THR A 86 -8.38 1.14 12.99
C THR A 86 -7.21 0.81 13.92
N ARG A 87 -6.79 1.75 14.77
CA ARG A 87 -5.76 1.51 15.79
C ARG A 87 -6.20 0.50 16.84
N GLN A 88 -7.45 0.54 17.28
CA GLN A 88 -7.99 -0.43 18.23
C GLN A 88 -8.05 -1.84 17.63
N LEU A 89 -8.49 -1.97 16.37
CA LEU A 89 -8.45 -3.23 15.63
C LEU A 89 -7.03 -3.78 15.51
N ALA A 90 -6.05 -2.92 15.17
CA ALA A 90 -4.64 -3.32 15.11
C ALA A 90 -4.13 -3.86 16.46
N ARG A 91 -4.47 -3.19 17.58
CA ARG A 91 -4.12 -3.66 18.94
C ARG A 91 -4.80 -5.00 19.28
N ALA A 92 -6.09 -5.13 18.99
CA ALA A 92 -6.84 -6.36 19.22
C ALA A 92 -6.28 -7.54 18.41
N ALA A 93 -5.86 -7.30 17.17
CA ALA A 93 -5.22 -8.32 16.33
C ALA A 93 -3.89 -8.81 16.93
N VAL A 94 -3.05 -7.90 17.43
CA VAL A 94 -1.80 -8.26 18.13
C VAL A 94 -2.09 -9.05 19.41
N GLN A 95 -3.14 -8.69 20.16
CA GLN A 95 -3.52 -9.41 21.38
C GLN A 95 -4.04 -10.82 21.08
N MET A 96 -4.92 -10.97 20.08
CA MET A 96 -5.44 -12.27 19.65
C MET A 96 -4.32 -13.20 19.19
N GLU A 97 -3.30 -12.67 18.51
CA GLU A 97 -2.13 -13.43 18.11
C GLU A 97 -1.36 -13.96 19.32
N GLY A 98 -1.04 -13.12 20.31
CA GLY A 98 -0.38 -13.57 21.54
C GLY A 98 -1.17 -14.64 22.29
N GLN A 99 -2.51 -14.57 22.25
CA GLN A 99 -3.38 -15.62 22.78
C GLN A 99 -3.29 -16.91 21.96
N ALA A 100 -3.30 -16.83 20.63
CA ALA A 100 -3.15 -17.98 19.74
C ALA A 100 -1.80 -18.69 19.92
N GLU A 101 -0.73 -17.94 20.18
CA GLU A 101 0.58 -18.49 20.52
C GLU A 101 0.56 -19.22 21.86
N THR A 102 -0.09 -18.63 22.88
CA THR A 102 -0.26 -19.28 24.20
C THR A 102 -1.06 -20.57 24.08
N ILE A 103 -2.09 -20.59 23.23
CA ILE A 103 -2.87 -21.79 22.93
C ILE A 103 -2.01 -22.83 22.23
N SER A 104 -1.23 -22.43 21.21
CA SER A 104 -0.29 -23.33 20.51
C SER A 104 0.71 -23.99 21.47
N GLN A 105 1.25 -23.21 22.42
CA GLN A 105 2.16 -23.71 23.44
C GLN A 105 1.47 -24.74 24.36
N ARG A 106 0.22 -24.52 24.74
CA ARG A 106 -0.55 -25.46 25.58
C ARG A 106 -0.95 -26.71 24.81
N LEU A 107 -1.33 -26.59 23.54
CA LEU A 107 -1.63 -27.73 22.67
C LEU A 107 -0.43 -28.66 22.52
N ALA A 108 0.78 -28.11 22.43
CA ALA A 108 2.01 -28.89 22.43
C ALA A 108 2.17 -29.80 23.66
N GLN A 109 1.63 -29.41 24.81
CA GLN A 109 1.72 -30.17 26.07
C GLN A 109 0.63 -31.24 26.17
N VAL A 110 -0.53 -31.02 25.54
CA VAL A 110 -1.70 -31.91 25.60
C VAL A 110 -1.73 -32.90 24.42
N GLY A 111 -0.97 -32.62 23.35
CA GLY A 111 -0.95 -33.37 22.11
C GLY A 111 -1.74 -32.65 21.02
N LEU A 112 -1.19 -32.64 19.80
CA LEU A 112 -1.89 -32.18 18.60
C LEU A 112 -2.74 -33.33 18.04
N ASP A 113 -3.66 -33.03 17.12
CA ASP A 113 -4.28 -34.09 16.32
C ASP A 113 -3.24 -34.84 15.48
N ASP A 114 -3.58 -36.04 15.00
CA ASP A 114 -2.64 -36.92 14.29
C ASP A 114 -2.00 -36.27 13.05
N TYR A 115 -2.69 -35.32 12.42
CA TYR A 115 -2.20 -34.62 11.24
C TYR A 115 -1.06 -33.66 11.63
N HIS A 116 -1.34 -32.74 12.55
CA HIS A 116 -0.36 -31.76 13.02
C HIS A 116 0.77 -32.41 13.85
N GLN A 117 0.46 -33.48 14.59
CA GLN A 117 1.42 -34.19 15.42
C GLN A 117 2.54 -34.84 14.59
N ARG A 118 2.22 -35.50 13.47
CA ARG A 118 3.23 -36.07 12.56
C ARG A 118 4.18 -35.00 12.03
N ILE A 119 3.66 -33.82 11.71
CA ILE A 119 4.48 -32.69 11.22
C ILE A 119 5.35 -32.13 12.34
N TYR A 120 4.80 -31.99 13.55
CA TYR A 120 5.57 -31.57 14.71
C TYR A 120 6.73 -32.52 15.00
N ASP A 121 6.50 -33.83 14.94
CA ASP A 121 7.54 -34.84 15.15
C ASP A 121 8.64 -34.77 14.08
N LEU A 122 8.26 -34.60 12.80
CA LEU A 122 9.21 -34.37 11.70
C LEU A 122 10.02 -33.09 11.90
N ALA A 123 9.37 -31.99 12.32
CA ALA A 123 10.06 -30.73 12.58
C ALA A 123 11.05 -30.88 13.74
N ARG A 124 10.65 -31.54 14.83
CA ARG A 124 11.52 -31.76 15.99
C ARG A 124 12.72 -32.63 15.63
N GLU A 125 12.51 -33.75 14.94
CA GLU A 125 13.59 -34.62 14.47
C GLU A 125 14.53 -33.88 13.51
N GLY A 126 13.98 -33.15 12.54
CA GLY A 126 14.76 -32.37 11.59
C GLY A 126 15.62 -31.30 12.27
N ALA A 127 15.05 -30.57 13.24
CA ALA A 127 15.76 -29.54 13.98
C ALA A 127 16.89 -30.13 14.83
N GLN A 128 16.64 -31.28 15.47
CA GLN A 128 17.65 -32.02 16.21
C GLN A 128 18.80 -32.47 15.29
N ARG A 129 18.48 -33.07 14.14
CA ARG A 129 19.50 -33.52 13.17
C ARG A 129 20.33 -32.37 12.59
N ILE A 130 19.71 -31.21 12.36
CA ILE A 130 20.43 -29.99 11.95
C ILE A 130 21.37 -29.53 13.07
N ALA A 131 20.89 -29.48 14.31
CA ALA A 131 21.70 -29.09 15.46
C ALA A 131 22.91 -30.01 15.64
N GLU A 132 22.70 -31.33 15.69
CA GLU A 132 23.74 -32.34 15.82
C GLU A 132 24.77 -32.25 14.69
N LYS A 133 24.30 -32.08 13.45
CA LYS A 133 25.20 -31.92 12.28
C LYS A 133 26.03 -30.64 12.38
N PHE A 134 25.42 -29.53 12.79
CA PHE A 134 26.13 -28.27 12.93
C PHE A 134 27.16 -28.34 14.06
N GLU A 135 26.82 -28.93 15.19
CA GLU A 135 27.74 -29.12 16.31
C GLU A 135 28.92 -30.03 15.96
N ALA A 136 28.66 -31.17 15.29
CA ALA A 136 29.71 -32.06 14.81
C ALA A 136 30.64 -31.38 13.79
N ASP A 137 30.09 -30.53 12.93
CA ASP A 137 30.87 -29.80 11.90
C ASP A 137 31.69 -28.67 12.50
N ILE A 138 31.22 -28.06 13.60
CA ILE A 138 32.01 -27.15 14.43
C ILE A 138 33.19 -27.88 15.07
N GLU A 139 32.96 -29.05 15.67
CA GLU A 139 34.02 -29.85 16.30
C GLU A 139 35.08 -30.31 15.29
N GLN A 140 34.67 -30.57 14.06
CA GLN A 140 35.56 -30.98 12.96
C GLN A 140 36.20 -29.78 12.23
N GLY A 141 35.93 -28.55 12.66
CA GLY A 141 36.50 -27.33 12.08
C GLY A 141 36.01 -26.99 10.67
N ARG A 142 34.88 -27.55 10.22
CA ARG A 142 34.28 -27.25 8.91
C ARG A 142 33.61 -25.88 8.87
N VAL A 143 33.10 -25.41 10.00
CA VAL A 143 32.49 -24.09 10.18
C VAL A 143 32.72 -23.64 11.63
N SER A 144 32.95 -22.36 11.87
CA SER A 144 33.07 -21.87 13.26
C SER A 144 31.70 -21.57 13.86
N LEU A 145 31.62 -21.61 15.19
CA LEU A 145 30.42 -21.16 15.91
C LEU A 145 30.11 -19.68 15.58
N ASP A 146 31.14 -18.84 15.51
CA ASP A 146 30.98 -17.42 15.20
C ASP A 146 30.46 -17.20 13.78
N ASP A 147 30.88 -18.00 12.80
CA ASP A 147 30.32 -17.95 11.44
C ASP A 147 28.83 -18.27 11.46
N LEU A 148 28.40 -19.36 12.12
CA LEU A 148 26.98 -19.73 12.19
C LEU A 148 26.13 -18.67 12.92
N PHE A 149 26.74 -17.92 13.84
CA PHE A 149 26.09 -16.82 14.55
C PHE A 149 26.30 -15.45 13.89
N ASP A 150 26.92 -15.37 12.70
CA ASP A 150 27.09 -14.11 11.99
C ASP A 150 25.73 -13.54 11.55
N ARG A 151 25.47 -12.29 11.95
CA ARG A 151 24.25 -11.52 11.61
C ARG A 151 24.56 -10.34 10.70
N ASN A 152 25.78 -10.24 10.19
CA ASN A 152 26.18 -9.21 9.23
C ASN A 152 25.72 -9.57 7.80
N TYR A 153 24.41 -9.44 7.57
CA TYR A 153 23.79 -9.73 6.28
C TYR A 153 24.12 -8.64 5.26
N LYS A 154 24.92 -8.99 4.24
CA LYS A 154 25.29 -8.07 3.16
C LYS A 154 24.32 -8.20 1.99
N PRO A 155 23.67 -7.12 1.54
CA PRO A 155 22.73 -7.19 0.43
C PRO A 155 23.46 -7.57 -0.87
N VAL A 156 22.80 -8.41 -1.67
CA VAL A 156 23.25 -8.80 -3.01
C VAL A 156 22.69 -7.78 -4.01
N PRO A 157 23.55 -7.06 -4.77
CA PRO A 157 23.09 -6.09 -5.75
C PRO A 157 22.14 -6.70 -6.79
N ASN A 158 21.24 -5.87 -7.34
CA ASN A 158 20.34 -6.24 -8.44
C ASN A 158 19.41 -7.42 -8.13
N THR A 159 18.92 -7.53 -6.89
CA THR A 159 17.92 -8.54 -6.49
C THR A 159 16.65 -7.89 -5.95
N SER A 160 15.48 -8.40 -6.33
CA SER A 160 14.18 -7.90 -5.85
C SER A 160 13.18 -9.07 -5.65
N PRO A 161 12.79 -9.40 -4.40
CA PRO A 161 13.22 -8.81 -3.13
C PRO A 161 14.72 -8.93 -2.87
N THR A 162 15.22 -8.05 -1.99
CA THR A 162 16.62 -8.03 -1.58
C THR A 162 17.05 -9.39 -1.03
N ARG A 163 18.11 -9.93 -1.61
CA ARG A 163 18.83 -11.10 -1.09
C ARG A 163 20.05 -10.65 -0.31
N PHE A 164 20.51 -11.50 0.59
CA PHE A 164 21.65 -11.24 1.45
C PHE A 164 22.61 -12.40 1.45
N THR A 165 23.88 -12.11 1.67
CA THR A 165 24.88 -13.11 1.98
C THR A 165 25.48 -12.92 3.37
N THR A 166 25.93 -14.02 3.97
CA THR A 166 26.56 -14.11 5.29
C THR A 166 27.64 -15.20 5.29
N ARG A 167 28.52 -15.19 6.29
CA ARG A 167 29.72 -16.05 6.35
C ARG A 167 29.43 -17.55 6.28
N PHE A 168 28.27 -17.98 6.80
CA PHE A 168 27.89 -19.40 6.86
C PHE A 168 27.16 -19.92 5.61
N ASP A 169 26.89 -19.07 4.62
CA ASP A 169 26.05 -19.43 3.46
C ASP A 169 26.55 -20.67 2.73
N ARG A 170 27.84 -20.67 2.38
CA ARG A 170 28.47 -21.78 1.65
C ARG A 170 28.33 -23.10 2.40
N TYR A 171 28.48 -23.06 3.72
CA TYR A 171 28.33 -24.23 4.57
C TYR A 171 26.88 -24.74 4.56
N THR A 172 25.91 -23.84 4.76
CA THR A 172 24.49 -24.22 4.74
C THR A 172 24.03 -24.71 3.36
N ASP A 173 24.55 -24.16 2.26
CA ASP A 173 24.20 -24.59 0.91
C ASP A 173 24.68 -26.02 0.62
N GLN A 174 25.72 -26.49 1.30
CA GLN A 174 26.24 -27.86 1.19
C GLN A 174 25.55 -28.82 2.16
N THR A 175 25.22 -28.36 3.36
CA THR A 175 24.75 -29.22 4.45
C THR A 175 23.23 -29.33 4.53
N LEU A 176 22.51 -28.20 4.42
CA LEU A 176 21.06 -28.16 4.67
C LEU A 176 20.24 -28.96 3.66
N PRO A 177 20.54 -29.00 2.33
CA PRO A 177 19.71 -29.77 1.40
C PRO A 177 19.58 -31.26 1.78
N GLY A 178 20.67 -31.89 2.24
CA GLY A 178 20.66 -33.29 2.68
C GLY A 178 19.85 -33.56 3.95
N LEU A 179 19.51 -32.51 4.71
CA LEU A 179 18.72 -32.60 5.94
C LEU A 179 17.26 -32.14 5.73
N GLN A 180 17.05 -31.13 4.89
CA GLN A 180 15.75 -30.52 4.64
C GLN A 180 14.91 -31.29 3.62
N GLU A 181 15.52 -31.76 2.53
CA GLU A 181 14.78 -32.43 1.45
C GLU A 181 14.10 -33.74 1.89
N PRO A 182 14.75 -34.62 2.68
CA PRO A 182 14.11 -35.86 3.11
C PRO A 182 12.81 -35.63 3.91
N LEU A 183 12.71 -34.52 4.64
CA LEU A 183 11.53 -34.18 5.45
C LEU A 183 10.26 -34.04 4.61
N LEU A 184 10.38 -33.55 3.36
CA LEU A 184 9.25 -33.35 2.47
C LEU A 184 8.50 -34.64 2.13
N SER A 185 9.21 -35.78 2.17
CA SER A 185 8.62 -37.10 1.92
C SER A 185 7.94 -37.71 3.16
N GLY A 186 8.14 -37.12 4.34
CA GLY A 186 7.61 -37.63 5.59
C GLY A 186 6.11 -37.37 5.81
N HIS A 187 5.52 -36.45 5.05
CA HIS A 187 4.12 -36.07 5.22
C HIS A 187 3.52 -35.46 3.94
N GLU A 188 2.35 -35.96 3.54
CA GLU A 188 1.68 -35.64 2.28
C GLU A 188 1.27 -34.17 2.11
N GLY A 189 1.04 -33.48 3.22
CA GLY A 189 0.70 -32.06 3.24
C GLY A 189 1.89 -31.11 3.07
N LEU A 190 3.13 -31.58 3.20
CA LEU A 190 4.31 -30.71 3.24
C LEU A 190 4.58 -30.06 1.87
N VAL A 191 4.83 -28.76 1.92
CA VAL A 191 5.20 -27.94 0.76
C VAL A 191 6.65 -27.48 0.88
N PHE A 192 7.13 -27.20 2.09
CA PHE A 192 8.52 -26.88 2.36
C PHE A 192 8.94 -27.25 3.79
N ALA A 193 10.24 -27.43 3.99
CA ALA A 193 10.90 -27.63 5.27
C ALA A 193 12.25 -26.90 5.23
N ILE A 194 12.38 -25.79 5.96
CA ILE A 194 13.54 -24.90 5.85
C ILE A 194 14.03 -24.40 7.21
N ALA A 195 15.35 -24.33 7.37
CA ALA A 195 15.97 -23.68 8.50
C ALA A 195 16.01 -22.16 8.27
N CYS A 196 15.75 -21.39 9.31
CA CYS A 196 15.86 -19.94 9.29
C CYS A 196 16.49 -19.42 10.57
N THR A 197 17.23 -18.31 10.51
CA THR A 197 17.80 -17.67 11.70
C THR A 197 16.73 -16.88 12.47
N GLN A 198 17.09 -16.42 13.67
CA GLN A 198 16.27 -15.52 14.49
C GLN A 198 15.79 -14.24 13.78
N GLN A 199 16.50 -13.79 12.75
CA GLN A 199 16.14 -12.59 11.98
C GLN A 199 15.29 -12.93 10.74
N GLY A 200 14.72 -14.15 10.68
CA GLY A 200 13.94 -14.63 9.55
C GLY A 200 14.77 -14.91 8.29
N TYR A 201 16.11 -14.98 8.40
CA TYR A 201 16.96 -15.25 7.24
C TYR A 201 16.95 -16.73 6.90
N VAL A 202 16.57 -17.05 5.66
CA VAL A 202 16.61 -18.42 5.12
C VAL A 202 17.88 -18.54 4.27
N PRO A 203 18.95 -19.19 4.78
CA PRO A 203 20.18 -19.35 4.02
C PRO A 203 19.98 -20.25 2.80
N THR A 204 19.31 -21.38 2.96
CA THR A 204 19.17 -22.39 1.91
C THR A 204 17.76 -22.97 1.97
N HIS A 205 16.96 -22.69 0.95
CA HIS A 205 15.62 -23.23 0.81
C HIS A 205 15.65 -24.63 0.20
N ASN A 206 14.53 -25.35 0.26
CA ASN A 206 14.32 -26.58 -0.51
C ASN A 206 14.59 -26.39 -2.01
N ASN A 207 15.00 -27.46 -2.69
CA ASN A 207 15.44 -27.45 -4.09
C ASN A 207 14.42 -26.83 -5.05
N ALA A 208 13.12 -27.08 -4.82
CA ALA A 208 12.04 -26.50 -5.61
C ALA A 208 12.06 -24.96 -5.63
N PHE A 209 12.62 -24.34 -4.59
CA PHE A 209 12.73 -22.89 -4.42
C PHE A 209 14.18 -22.44 -4.20
N ASN A 210 15.17 -23.18 -4.73
CA ASN A 210 16.59 -22.84 -4.62
C ASN A 210 17.29 -22.86 -5.99
N GLN A 211 16.58 -22.46 -7.05
CA GLN A 211 17.12 -22.44 -8.41
C GLN A 211 18.08 -21.26 -8.63
N PRO A 212 19.10 -21.38 -9.50
CA PRO A 212 19.97 -20.26 -9.84
C PRO A 212 19.18 -19.02 -10.30
N LEU A 213 19.67 -17.83 -9.96
CA LEU A 213 19.05 -16.58 -10.38
C LEU A 213 19.20 -16.39 -11.89
N THR A 214 18.11 -15.98 -12.52
CA THR A 214 18.01 -15.74 -13.97
C THR A 214 18.15 -14.26 -14.31
N GLY A 215 17.94 -13.37 -13.34
CA GLY A 215 17.88 -11.92 -13.54
C GLY A 215 16.46 -11.41 -13.84
N ASP A 216 15.50 -12.30 -14.09
CA ASP A 216 14.06 -11.96 -14.15
C ASP A 216 13.46 -12.06 -12.75
N ALA A 217 13.03 -10.92 -12.20
CA ALA A 217 12.47 -10.84 -10.85
C ALA A 217 11.25 -11.75 -10.66
N THR A 218 10.40 -11.92 -11.67
CA THR A 218 9.20 -12.76 -11.57
C THR A 218 9.59 -14.23 -11.45
N VAL A 219 10.50 -14.69 -12.31
CA VAL A 219 11.00 -16.08 -12.30
C VAL A 219 11.77 -16.35 -11.01
N ASP A 220 12.65 -15.44 -10.62
CA ASP A 220 13.50 -15.58 -9.45
C ASP A 220 12.69 -15.60 -8.14
N ASN A 221 11.59 -14.86 -8.07
CA ASN A 221 10.70 -14.86 -6.89
C ASN A 221 9.88 -16.14 -6.73
N ALA A 222 9.55 -16.77 -7.86
CA ALA A 222 8.84 -18.04 -7.88
C ALA A 222 9.78 -19.22 -7.57
N ARG A 223 11.01 -19.20 -8.09
CA ARG A 223 11.91 -20.37 -8.10
C ARG A 223 13.14 -20.26 -7.20
N ASN A 224 13.41 -19.10 -6.63
CA ASN A 224 14.46 -18.91 -5.65
C ASN A 224 13.97 -18.12 -4.44
N ARG A 225 13.88 -18.77 -3.28
CA ARG A 225 13.51 -18.17 -2.01
C ARG A 225 14.63 -18.22 -0.96
N SER A 226 15.80 -18.72 -1.35
CA SER A 226 17.01 -18.72 -0.53
C SER A 226 17.61 -17.31 -0.42
N LYS A 227 18.48 -17.13 0.58
CA LYS A 227 19.21 -15.89 0.82
C LYS A 227 18.29 -14.69 1.07
N ARG A 228 17.04 -14.92 1.49
CA ARG A 228 16.06 -13.88 1.79
C ARG A 228 15.83 -13.77 3.29
N LYS A 229 15.47 -12.58 3.74
CA LYS A 229 14.87 -12.38 5.05
C LYS A 229 13.36 -12.32 4.87
N PHE A 230 12.66 -13.16 5.64
CA PHE A 230 11.22 -13.09 5.80
C PHE A 230 10.95 -12.30 7.08
N ASP A 231 10.88 -10.98 6.92
CA ASP A 231 10.68 -10.00 7.98
C ASP A 231 9.20 -9.68 8.20
N ASP A 232 8.31 -10.33 7.43
CA ASP A 232 6.90 -10.39 7.76
C ASP A 232 6.69 -11.10 9.10
N ARG A 233 5.56 -10.80 9.73
CA ARG A 233 5.25 -11.25 11.09
C ARG A 233 5.30 -12.77 11.23
N THR A 234 4.78 -13.51 10.25
CA THR A 234 4.82 -14.98 10.27
C THR A 234 6.26 -15.46 10.09
N GLY A 235 6.96 -14.92 9.10
CA GLY A 235 8.33 -15.31 8.77
C GLY A 235 9.34 -15.12 9.90
N ILE A 236 9.32 -13.97 10.57
CA ILE A 236 10.29 -13.65 11.63
C ILE A 236 10.01 -14.44 12.90
N ARG A 237 8.74 -14.72 13.20
CA ARG A 237 8.35 -15.48 14.40
C ARG A 237 8.88 -16.90 14.35
N CYS A 238 8.81 -17.58 13.19
CA CYS A 238 9.31 -18.94 13.01
C CYS A 238 10.77 -19.14 13.43
N GLY A 239 11.62 -18.12 13.26
CA GLY A 239 13.03 -18.19 13.66
C GLY A 239 13.32 -17.63 15.05
N SER A 240 12.46 -16.76 15.59
CA SER A 240 12.75 -16.00 16.82
C SER A 240 12.12 -16.57 18.09
N HIS A 241 11.04 -17.36 17.98
CA HIS A 241 10.42 -18.00 19.15
C HIS A 241 11.32 -19.09 19.76
N GLN A 242 11.20 -19.32 21.06
CA GLN A 242 11.86 -20.42 21.79
C GLN A 242 10.86 -21.41 22.40
N LEU A 243 9.59 -21.29 22.03
CA LEU A 243 8.55 -22.25 22.42
C LEU A 243 8.84 -23.63 21.80
N PRO A 244 8.41 -24.75 22.44
CA PRO A 244 8.60 -26.09 21.88
C PRO A 244 8.04 -26.25 20.45
N VAL A 245 6.92 -25.58 20.18
CA VAL A 245 6.29 -25.49 18.87
C VAL A 245 5.56 -24.15 18.75
N LEU A 246 5.53 -23.63 17.53
CA LEU A 246 4.65 -22.53 17.14
C LEU A 246 3.90 -22.97 15.88
N LEU A 247 2.58 -22.87 15.90
CA LEU A 247 1.72 -23.16 14.75
C LEU A 247 1.02 -21.87 14.32
N GLN A 248 1.25 -21.46 13.07
CA GLN A 248 0.65 -20.27 12.49
C GLN A 248 -0.13 -20.66 11.24
N THR A 249 -1.30 -20.03 11.03
CA THR A 249 -2.08 -20.20 9.81
C THR A 249 -2.08 -18.88 9.05
N TYR A 250 -1.75 -18.92 7.76
CA TYR A 250 -1.69 -17.73 6.92
C TYR A 250 -2.18 -18.04 5.50
N THR A 251 -2.59 -16.98 4.80
CA THR A 251 -2.96 -17.04 3.39
C THR A 251 -1.76 -16.66 2.54
N ARG A 252 -1.37 -17.51 1.59
CA ARG A 252 -0.31 -17.17 0.62
C ARG A 252 -0.78 -16.11 -0.36
N ASP A 253 0.16 -15.51 -1.08
CA ASP A 253 -0.12 -14.61 -2.23
C ASP A 253 -1.05 -15.24 -3.28
N THR A 254 -1.13 -16.58 -3.33
CA THR A 254 -2.03 -17.35 -4.20
C THR A 254 -3.46 -17.49 -3.69
N GLY A 255 -3.77 -17.00 -2.48
CA GLY A 255 -5.05 -17.18 -1.82
C GLY A 255 -5.21 -18.52 -1.09
N GLU A 256 -4.24 -19.43 -1.22
CA GLU A 256 -4.25 -20.72 -0.53
C GLU A 256 -3.97 -20.55 0.97
N LEU A 257 -4.79 -21.20 1.80
CA LEU A 257 -4.55 -21.31 3.23
C LEU A 257 -3.39 -22.28 3.47
N MET A 258 -2.47 -21.92 4.36
CA MET A 258 -1.31 -22.72 4.73
C MET A 258 -1.10 -22.69 6.24
N HIS A 259 -0.62 -23.80 6.77
CA HIS A 259 -0.05 -23.87 8.11
C HIS A 259 1.47 -23.76 8.04
N ASP A 260 2.03 -23.09 9.03
CA ASP A 260 3.47 -22.98 9.30
C ASP A 260 3.73 -23.49 10.71
N LEU A 261 4.43 -24.61 10.82
CA LEU A 261 4.85 -25.14 12.11
C LEU A 261 6.34 -24.97 12.26
N SER A 262 6.78 -24.35 13.35
CA SER A 262 8.20 -24.16 13.62
C SER A 262 8.61 -24.64 15.01
N VAL A 263 9.86 -25.10 15.08
CA VAL A 263 10.53 -25.53 16.32
C VAL A 263 11.94 -24.92 16.38
N PRO A 264 12.47 -24.61 17.57
CA PRO A 264 13.77 -23.96 17.70
C PRO A 264 14.93 -24.92 17.39
N ILE A 265 15.97 -24.40 16.75
CA ILE A 265 17.28 -25.03 16.55
C ILE A 265 18.23 -24.42 17.58
N MET A 266 18.70 -25.26 18.51
CA MET A 266 19.64 -24.89 19.56
C MET A 266 21.03 -25.45 19.23
N LEU A 267 22.06 -24.62 19.30
CA LEU A 267 23.46 -25.01 19.10
C LEU A 267 24.26 -24.67 20.35
N LYS A 268 24.85 -25.66 21.02
CA LYS A 268 25.60 -25.53 22.27
C LYS A 268 24.86 -24.71 23.32
N GLY A 269 23.56 -24.96 23.46
CA GLY A 269 22.66 -24.24 24.37
C GLY A 269 22.27 -22.82 23.93
N ARG A 270 22.68 -22.37 22.75
CA ARG A 270 22.33 -21.05 22.19
C ARG A 270 21.31 -21.18 21.07
N HIS A 271 20.29 -20.34 21.09
CA HIS A 271 19.26 -20.31 20.04
C HIS A 271 19.83 -19.76 18.73
N TRP A 272 19.93 -20.60 17.69
CA TRP A 272 20.43 -20.20 16.38
C TRP A 272 19.31 -19.64 15.49
N GLY A 273 18.14 -20.27 15.56
CA GLY A 273 16.96 -19.96 14.76
C GLY A 273 15.93 -21.09 14.86
N GLY A 274 15.11 -21.30 13.84
CA GLY A 274 14.08 -22.35 13.84
C GLY A 274 14.05 -23.16 12.55
N LEU A 275 13.62 -24.42 12.66
CA LEU A 275 13.18 -25.23 11.52
C LEU A 275 11.68 -25.02 11.36
N ARG A 276 11.26 -24.59 10.17
CA ARG A 276 9.85 -24.36 9.86
C ARG A 276 9.38 -25.24 8.72
N LEU A 277 8.21 -25.84 8.90
CA LEU A 277 7.55 -26.75 7.97
C LEU A 277 6.23 -26.11 7.55
N GLY A 278 6.13 -25.80 6.26
CA GLY A 278 4.91 -25.27 5.66
C GLY A 278 4.10 -26.40 5.02
N TYR A 279 2.82 -26.48 5.33
CA TYR A 279 1.94 -27.54 4.85
C TYR A 279 0.51 -27.06 4.63
N LYS A 280 -0.20 -27.79 3.77
CA LYS A 280 -1.61 -27.50 3.47
C LYS A 280 -2.49 -27.93 4.64
N PRO A 281 -3.62 -27.25 4.89
CA PRO A 281 -4.65 -27.76 5.78
C PRO A 281 -5.16 -29.13 5.31
N GLN A 282 -5.59 -29.96 6.26
CA GLN A 282 -6.34 -31.17 5.92
C GLN A 282 -7.69 -30.77 5.31
N GLY A 283 -7.99 -31.34 4.14
CA GLY A 283 -9.28 -31.13 3.45
C GLY A 283 -10.41 -31.94 4.05
#